data_AF-A0A7V4G287-F1
#
_entry.id   AF-A0A7V4G287-F1
#
_cell.length_a   1.000
_cell.length_b   1.000
_cell.length_c   1.000
_cell.angle_alpha   90.00
_cell.angle_beta   90.00
_cell.angle_gamma   90.00
#
_symmetry.space_group_name_H-M   'P 1'
#
loop_
_entity.id
_entity.type
_entity.pdbx_description
1 polymer ?
#
loop_
_entity_poly.entity_id
_entity_poly.type
_entity_poly.pdbx_seq_one_letter_code
_entity_poly.pdbx_strand_id
1 'polypeptide(L)'
;EPPEPRQKFYVDRGLVGIAHEQVQDLGADGRTLTTTALIDHTKAEVQRLDPDETHLRQRWANPEDRELVLAELAERGIPLANLAEALRMQDADPIDLLCHIAYGAPLLTRRQRAEKLKAGRSDLFDQYGPEARAILAELLAAYADHGPDSLRLPDAFKVPPLSSHGNVGEIATLFGGAEQLRTAIIKLQSALYAA
;
A
#
# COMPACT_ATOMS: atom_id res chain seq x y z
N GLU A 1 42.61 15.40 -13.41
CA GLU A 1 41.40 16.24 -13.55
C GLU A 1 40.71 16.36 -12.19
N PRO A 2 40.14 17.51 -11.82
CA PRO A 2 39.34 17.61 -10.61
C PRO A 2 37.93 17.02 -10.86
N PRO A 3 37.31 16.32 -9.90
CA PRO A 3 35.96 15.80 -10.07
C PRO A 3 34.92 16.93 -10.04
N GLU A 4 33.97 16.88 -10.97
CA GLU A 4 32.92 17.87 -11.16
C GLU A 4 31.95 17.97 -9.96
N PRO A 5 31.34 19.15 -9.72
CA PRO A 5 30.52 19.38 -8.54
C PRO A 5 29.20 18.61 -8.61
N ARG A 6 28.93 17.82 -7.55
CA ARG A 6 27.67 17.10 -7.34
C ARG A 6 26.50 18.08 -7.27
N GLN A 7 25.62 18.01 -8.25
CA GLN A 7 24.41 18.84 -8.33
C GLN A 7 23.43 18.41 -7.24
N LYS A 8 23.10 19.33 -6.32
CA LYS A 8 22.07 19.12 -5.30
C LYS A 8 20.70 19.40 -5.91
N PHE A 9 19.83 18.39 -5.95
CA PHE A 9 18.43 18.57 -6.37
C PHE A 9 17.56 18.87 -5.15
N TYR A 10 16.81 19.97 -5.23
CA TYR A 10 15.68 20.26 -4.36
C TYR A 10 14.46 19.53 -4.93
N VAL A 11 13.82 18.68 -4.13
CA VAL A 11 12.62 17.94 -4.55
C VAL A 11 11.39 18.70 -4.08
N ASP A 12 10.68 19.30 -5.03
CA ASP A 12 9.35 19.87 -4.84
C ASP A 12 8.38 19.17 -5.82
N ARG A 13 7.35 18.54 -5.26
CA ARG A 13 6.12 17.98 -5.86
C ARG A 13 6.22 17.15 -7.15
N GLY A 14 5.90 15.86 -7.00
CA GLY A 14 5.16 15.08 -8.00
C GLY A 14 6.01 14.19 -8.91
N LEU A 15 5.75 12.88 -8.80
CA LEU A 15 6.22 11.79 -9.67
C LEU A 15 7.74 11.67 -9.83
N VAL A 16 8.35 10.79 -9.03
CA VAL A 16 9.64 10.19 -9.37
C VAL A 16 9.45 8.68 -9.51
N GLY A 17 9.29 8.25 -10.75
CA GLY A 17 9.78 6.95 -11.18
C GLY A 17 11.15 7.13 -11.87
N ILE A 18 11.90 6.04 -12.00
CA ILE A 18 13.30 5.88 -12.48
C ILE A 18 14.27 5.76 -11.29
N ALA A 19 15.15 4.75 -11.16
CA ALA A 19 15.47 3.59 -11.98
C ALA A 19 16.07 2.51 -11.07
N HIS A 20 16.05 1.27 -11.55
CA HIS A 20 16.94 0.20 -11.13
C HIS A 20 18.40 0.73 -11.09
N GLU A 21 18.95 0.97 -9.90
CA GLU A 21 20.39 1.08 -9.71
C GLU A 21 20.80 -0.09 -8.83
N GLN A 22 21.30 -1.15 -9.48
CA GLN A 22 21.89 -2.28 -8.79
C GLN A 22 23.28 -1.85 -8.32
N VAL A 23 23.31 -1.12 -7.21
CA VAL A 23 24.55 -0.68 -6.56
C VAL A 23 25.08 -1.85 -5.74
N GLN A 24 25.95 -2.67 -6.35
CA GLN A 24 26.89 -3.48 -5.57
C GLN A 24 27.98 -2.55 -5.01
N ASP A 25 27.66 -1.84 -3.92
CA ASP A 25 28.65 -1.11 -3.15
C ASP A 25 28.87 -1.80 -1.80
N LEU A 26 30.09 -2.27 -1.59
CA LEU A 26 30.66 -2.47 -0.25
C LEU A 26 30.79 -1.10 0.42
N GLY A 27 29.71 -0.64 1.05
CA GLY A 27 29.69 0.60 1.81
C GLY A 27 30.56 0.49 3.08
N ALA A 28 31.51 1.41 3.24
CA ALA A 28 32.38 1.51 4.41
C ALA A 28 31.62 1.76 5.74
N ASP A 29 30.30 1.96 5.69
CA ASP A 29 29.41 2.21 6.82
C ASP A 29 28.67 0.96 7.34
N GLY A 30 28.85 -0.21 6.71
CA GLY A 30 28.20 -1.49 7.06
C GLY A 30 26.68 -1.54 6.82
N ARG A 31 26.00 -0.38 6.83
CA ARG A 31 24.56 -0.25 6.58
C ARG A 31 24.19 -0.54 5.13
N THR A 32 24.96 -0.02 4.17
CA THR A 32 24.66 -0.19 2.73
C THR A 32 24.61 -1.67 2.35
N LEU A 33 25.59 -2.45 2.80
CA LEU A 33 25.64 -3.90 2.58
C LEU A 33 24.47 -4.64 3.22
N THR A 34 24.02 -4.21 4.40
CA THR A 34 22.90 -4.83 5.12
C THR A 34 21.58 -4.53 4.39
N THR A 35 21.42 -3.31 3.85
CA THR A 35 20.25 -2.96 3.04
C THR A 35 20.19 -3.75 1.74
N THR A 36 21.30 -3.88 1.01
CA THR A 36 21.34 -4.70 -0.21
C THR A 36 21.01 -6.16 0.09
N ALA A 37 21.61 -6.73 1.14
CA ALA A 37 21.30 -8.10 1.56
C ALA A 37 19.82 -8.28 1.96
N LEU A 38 19.22 -7.29 2.62
CA LEU A 38 17.79 -7.31 2.96
C LEU A 38 16.90 -7.26 1.70
N ILE A 39 17.25 -6.44 0.71
CA ILE A 39 16.53 -6.35 -0.57
C ILE A 39 16.63 -7.69 -1.31
N ASP A 40 17.83 -8.26 -1.42
CA ASP A 40 18.05 -9.53 -2.12
C ASP A 40 17.31 -10.69 -1.43
N HIS A 41 17.37 -10.76 -0.09
CA HIS A 41 16.62 -11.72 0.70
C HIS A 41 15.10 -11.57 0.50
N THR A 42 14.61 -10.33 0.59
CA THR A 42 13.19 -10.03 0.37
C THR A 42 12.74 -10.45 -1.03
N LYS A 43 13.51 -10.09 -2.05
CA LYS A 43 13.24 -10.47 -3.43
C LYS A 43 13.16 -11.99 -3.59
N ALA A 44 14.13 -12.74 -3.04
CA ALA A 44 14.14 -14.19 -3.13
C ALA A 44 12.92 -14.82 -2.45
N GLU A 45 12.55 -14.36 -1.26
CA GLU A 45 11.39 -14.90 -0.54
C GLU A 45 10.05 -14.56 -1.22
N VAL A 46 9.89 -13.33 -1.72
CA VAL A 46 8.68 -12.94 -2.45
C VAL A 46 8.54 -13.75 -3.73
N GLN A 47 9.60 -13.88 -4.54
CA GLN A 47 9.57 -14.68 -5.77
C GLN A 47 9.35 -16.18 -5.51
N ARG A 48 9.67 -16.66 -4.30
CA ARG A 48 9.41 -18.04 -3.88
C ARG A 48 7.96 -18.27 -3.48
N LEU A 49 7.33 -17.29 -2.84
CA LEU A 49 5.92 -17.34 -2.45
C LEU A 49 4.99 -17.07 -3.64
N ASP A 50 5.40 -16.16 -4.52
CA ASP A 50 4.60 -15.67 -5.63
C ASP A 50 5.48 -15.60 -6.89
N PRO A 51 5.16 -16.39 -7.94
CA PRO A 51 6.05 -16.54 -9.10
C PRO A 51 6.15 -15.28 -9.95
N ASP A 52 5.12 -14.43 -9.92
CA ASP A 52 5.06 -13.19 -10.67
C ASP A 52 4.23 -12.11 -9.95
N GLU A 53 4.36 -10.88 -10.44
CA GLU A 53 3.64 -9.71 -9.92
C GLU A 53 2.12 -9.90 -9.93
N THR A 54 1.58 -10.56 -10.95
CA THR A 54 0.14 -10.72 -11.11
C THR A 54 -0.42 -11.63 -10.03
N HIS A 55 0.27 -12.73 -9.73
CA HIS A 55 -0.10 -13.66 -8.67
C HIS A 55 -0.09 -12.98 -7.29
N LEU A 56 0.99 -12.24 -6.99
CA LEU A 56 1.08 -11.50 -5.73
C LEU A 56 -0.05 -10.47 -5.59
N ARG A 57 -0.33 -9.68 -6.64
CA ARG A 57 -1.43 -8.69 -6.63
C ARG A 57 -2.80 -9.32 -6.46
N GLN A 58 -3.05 -10.48 -7.09
CA GLN A 58 -4.32 -11.20 -6.96
C GLN A 58 -4.56 -11.68 -5.53
N ARG A 59 -3.56 -12.32 -4.89
CA ARG A 59 -3.62 -12.68 -3.47
C ARG A 59 -3.79 -11.43 -2.60
N TRP A 60 -3.01 -10.38 -2.87
CA TRP A 60 -3.07 -9.16 -2.08
C TRP A 60 -4.43 -8.45 -2.12
N ALA A 61 -5.17 -8.55 -3.23
CA ALA A 61 -6.49 -7.95 -3.37
C ALA A 61 -7.54 -8.58 -2.42
N ASN A 62 -7.36 -9.84 -2.02
CA ASN A 62 -8.17 -10.50 -1.00
C ASN A 62 -7.60 -10.18 0.40
N PRO A 63 -8.38 -9.62 1.33
CA PRO A 63 -7.92 -9.32 2.68
C PRO A 63 -7.39 -10.55 3.44
N GLU A 64 -8.02 -11.72 3.28
CA GLU A 64 -7.61 -12.94 3.99
C GLU A 64 -6.26 -13.44 3.47
N ASP A 65 -6.09 -13.51 2.15
CA ASP A 65 -4.83 -13.92 1.53
C ASP A 65 -3.71 -12.91 1.80
N ARG A 66 -4.03 -11.61 1.86
CA ARG A 66 -3.07 -10.57 2.24
C ARG A 66 -2.48 -10.81 3.62
N GLU A 67 -3.31 -11.11 4.61
CA GLU A 67 -2.85 -11.42 5.97
C GLU A 67 -1.94 -12.65 5.98
N LEU A 68 -2.23 -13.66 5.17
CA LEU A 68 -1.37 -14.84 5.01
C LEU A 68 -0.02 -14.46 4.40
N VAL A 69 0.01 -13.65 3.34
CA VAL A 69 1.27 -13.17 2.74
C VAL A 69 2.09 -12.39 3.78
N LEU A 70 1.46 -11.51 4.55
CA LEU A 70 2.11 -10.73 5.61
C LEU A 70 2.71 -11.63 6.70
N ALA A 71 1.96 -12.63 7.15
CA ALA A 71 2.41 -13.58 8.15
C ALA A 71 3.58 -14.44 7.64
N GLU A 72 3.48 -14.97 6.41
CA GLU A 72 4.54 -15.75 5.79
C GLU A 72 5.86 -14.96 5.67
N LEU A 73 5.79 -13.70 5.25
CA LEU A 73 6.94 -12.81 5.18
C LEU A 73 7.53 -12.51 6.56
N ALA A 74 6.69 -12.25 7.56
CA ALA A 74 7.13 -12.03 8.93
C ALA A 74 7.86 -13.25 9.51
N GLU A 75 7.36 -14.48 9.28
CA GLU A 75 8.02 -15.73 9.67
C GLU A 75 9.40 -15.92 9.02
N ARG A 76 9.61 -15.32 7.84
CA ARG A 76 10.89 -15.31 7.10
C ARG A 76 11.81 -14.15 7.49
N GLY A 77 11.46 -13.41 8.55
CA GLY A 77 12.22 -12.27 9.03
C GLY A 77 12.02 -11.00 8.22
N ILE A 78 10.95 -10.90 7.42
CA ILE A 78 10.61 -9.74 6.59
C ILE A 78 9.27 -9.11 7.05
N PRO A 79 9.17 -8.61 8.29
CA PRO A 79 8.03 -7.78 8.67
C PRO A 79 8.05 -6.49 7.85
N LEU A 80 6.98 -6.22 7.09
CA LEU A 80 6.95 -5.13 6.12
C LEU A 80 7.20 -3.74 6.71
N ALA A 81 6.74 -3.49 7.94
CA ALA A 81 7.00 -2.23 8.63
C ALA A 81 8.52 -1.99 8.79
N ASN A 82 9.26 -3.01 9.19
CA ASN A 82 10.71 -2.92 9.36
C ASN A 82 11.42 -2.81 8.01
N LEU A 83 10.94 -3.53 6.98
CA LEU A 83 11.46 -3.40 5.62
C LEU A 83 11.30 -1.97 5.11
N ALA A 84 10.10 -1.40 5.21
CA ALA A 84 9.82 -0.04 4.80
C ALA A 84 10.65 0.98 5.59
N GLU A 85 10.84 0.78 6.90
CA GLU A 85 11.71 1.63 7.72
C GLU A 85 13.18 1.54 7.31
N ALA A 86 13.71 0.33 7.14
CA ALA A 86 15.10 0.09 6.73
C ALA A 86 15.42 0.71 5.37
N LEU A 87 14.43 0.74 4.47
CA LEU A 87 14.53 1.35 3.14
C LEU A 87 14.14 2.83 3.10
N ARG A 88 13.65 3.41 4.22
CA ARG A 88 13.11 4.78 4.28
C ARG A 88 11.96 5.01 3.28
N MET A 89 11.10 4.02 3.15
CA MET A 89 9.95 3.96 2.24
C MET A 89 8.63 3.76 3.00
N GLN A 90 8.48 4.37 4.18
CA GLN A 90 7.28 4.19 5.02
C GLN A 90 5.98 4.68 4.36
N ASP A 91 6.08 5.58 3.39
CA ASP A 91 4.93 6.09 2.62
C ASP A 91 4.53 5.17 1.46
N ALA A 92 5.41 4.24 1.06
CA ALA A 92 5.12 3.28 0.01
C ALA A 92 3.90 2.42 0.39
N ASP A 93 3.08 2.07 -0.61
CA ASP A 93 2.11 1.02 -0.39
C ASP A 93 2.82 -0.34 -0.21
N PRO A 94 2.40 -1.16 0.77
CA PRO A 94 2.98 -2.48 1.01
C PRO A 94 3.05 -3.40 -0.21
N ILE A 95 2.02 -3.45 -1.07
CA ILE A 95 2.06 -4.30 -2.28
C ILE A 95 3.05 -3.73 -3.28
N ASP A 96 3.06 -2.41 -3.47
CA ASP A 96 3.94 -1.78 -4.45
C ASP A 96 5.40 -1.84 -4.01
N LEU A 97 5.69 -1.80 -2.70
CA LEU A 97 7.03 -2.05 -2.17
C LEU A 97 7.52 -3.47 -2.49
N LEU A 98 6.68 -4.47 -2.26
CA LEU A 98 7.01 -5.87 -2.57
C LEU A 98 7.19 -6.07 -4.07
N CYS A 99 6.27 -5.55 -4.90
CA CYS A 99 6.36 -5.67 -6.35
C CYS A 99 7.58 -4.93 -6.91
N HIS A 100 7.93 -3.78 -6.33
CA HIS A 100 9.12 -3.03 -6.71
C HIS A 100 10.40 -3.84 -6.44
N ILE A 101 10.53 -4.42 -5.24
CA ILE A 101 11.69 -5.23 -4.86
C ILE A 101 11.77 -6.53 -5.66
N ALA A 102 10.65 -7.24 -5.80
CA ALA A 102 10.62 -8.57 -6.38
C ALA A 102 10.66 -8.56 -7.91
N TYR A 103 9.97 -7.61 -8.55
CA TYR A 103 9.72 -7.65 -10.00
C TYR A 103 10.11 -6.35 -10.73
N GLY A 104 10.64 -5.34 -10.01
CA GLY A 104 11.02 -4.06 -10.61
C GLY A 104 9.82 -3.20 -11.02
N ALA A 105 8.64 -3.43 -10.41
CA ALA A 105 7.43 -2.68 -10.71
C ALA A 105 7.52 -1.21 -10.21
N PRO A 106 6.68 -0.30 -10.75
CA PRO A 106 6.59 1.06 -10.23
C PRO A 106 6.19 1.09 -8.75
N LEU A 107 6.90 1.89 -7.95
CA LEU A 107 6.61 2.10 -6.54
C LEU A 107 5.61 3.25 -6.38
N LEU A 108 4.41 2.95 -5.87
CA LEU A 108 3.44 3.98 -5.51
C LEU A 108 3.37 4.15 -4.00
N THR A 109 3.16 5.38 -3.57
CA THR A 109 2.74 5.69 -2.20
C THR A 109 1.28 5.34 -1.97
N ARG A 110 0.92 5.11 -0.71
CA ARG A 110 -0.49 4.89 -0.32
C ARG A 110 -1.40 6.03 -0.79
N ARG A 111 -0.93 7.28 -0.69
CA ARG A 111 -1.61 8.48 -1.21
C ARG A 111 -1.78 8.44 -2.73
N GLN A 112 -0.73 8.14 -3.49
CA GLN A 112 -0.84 8.05 -4.96
C GLN A 112 -1.84 6.98 -5.39
N ARG A 113 -1.87 5.84 -4.70
CA ARG A 113 -2.82 4.76 -5.01
C ARG A 113 -4.27 5.15 -4.71
N ALA A 114 -4.49 5.84 -3.59
CA ALA A 114 -5.79 6.42 -3.26
C ALA A 114 -6.26 7.42 -4.31
N GLU A 115 -5.39 8.34 -4.75
CA GLU A 115 -5.74 9.33 -5.77
C GLU A 115 -5.97 8.69 -7.15
N LYS A 116 -5.18 7.68 -7.52
CA LYS A 116 -5.38 6.91 -8.76
C LYS A 116 -6.75 6.22 -8.76
N LEU A 117 -7.17 5.65 -7.64
CA LEU A 117 -8.50 5.05 -7.51
C LEU A 117 -9.62 6.10 -7.67
N LYS A 118 -9.53 7.24 -6.96
CA LYS A 118 -10.52 8.31 -7.07
C LYS A 118 -10.66 8.84 -8.50
N ALA A 119 -9.54 9.03 -9.20
CA ALA A 119 -9.53 9.55 -10.56
C ALA A 119 -10.00 8.51 -11.60
N GLY A 120 -9.65 7.23 -11.40
CA GLY A 120 -9.92 6.17 -12.37
C GLY A 120 -11.26 5.45 -12.20
N ARG A 121 -11.89 5.53 -11.02
CA ARG A 121 -13.09 4.74 -10.67
C ARG A 121 -14.18 5.58 -10.01
N SER A 122 -14.54 6.72 -10.60
CA SER A 122 -15.65 7.55 -10.10
C SER A 122 -16.97 6.78 -10.03
N ASP A 123 -17.16 5.82 -10.95
CA ASP A 123 -18.30 4.88 -11.00
C ASP A 123 -18.53 4.15 -9.67
N LEU A 124 -17.46 3.79 -8.97
CA LEU A 124 -17.53 3.08 -7.69
C LEU A 124 -18.15 3.95 -6.59
N PHE A 125 -17.96 5.26 -6.66
CA PHE A 125 -18.48 6.22 -5.69
C PHE A 125 -19.87 6.74 -6.09
N ASP A 126 -20.13 6.85 -7.39
CA ASP A 126 -21.35 7.44 -7.94
C ASP A 126 -22.62 6.62 -7.68
N GLN A 127 -22.48 5.31 -7.43
CA GLN A 127 -23.59 4.43 -7.05
C GLN A 127 -24.12 4.67 -5.61
N TYR A 128 -23.45 5.53 -4.82
CA TYR A 128 -23.81 5.82 -3.43
C TYR A 128 -24.28 7.25 -3.22
N GLY A 129 -25.19 7.42 -2.26
CA GLY A 129 -25.61 8.73 -1.76
C GLY A 129 -24.47 9.50 -1.08
N PRO A 130 -24.64 10.81 -0.85
CA PRO A 130 -23.58 11.71 -0.40
C PRO A 130 -22.90 11.26 0.91
N GLU A 131 -23.67 10.77 1.88
CA GLU A 131 -23.12 10.31 3.17
C GLU A 131 -22.30 9.02 3.03
N ALA A 132 -22.84 7.99 2.35
CA ALA A 132 -22.10 6.75 2.07
C ALA A 132 -20.84 7.02 1.23
N ARG A 133 -20.91 7.96 0.29
CA ARG A 133 -19.76 8.41 -0.51
C ARG A 133 -18.69 9.08 0.36
N ALA A 134 -19.08 9.94 1.30
CA ALA A 134 -18.16 10.57 2.24
C ALA A 134 -17.43 9.52 3.09
N ILE A 135 -18.15 8.50 3.58
CA ILE A 135 -17.55 7.38 4.33
C ILE A 135 -16.51 6.63 3.48
N LEU A 136 -16.79 6.33 2.21
CA LEU A 136 -15.80 5.69 1.33
C LEU A 136 -14.57 6.58 1.09
N ALA A 137 -14.78 7.90 0.96
CA ALA A 137 -13.68 8.85 0.80
C ALA A 137 -12.83 8.96 2.08
N GLU A 138 -13.45 8.94 3.25
CA GLU A 138 -12.77 8.95 4.55
C GLU A 138 -12.00 7.66 4.82
N LEU A 139 -12.57 6.49 4.48
CA LEU A 139 -11.84 5.22 4.53
C LEU A 139 -10.60 5.26 3.64
N LEU A 140 -10.74 5.81 2.44
CA LEU A 140 -9.63 5.92 1.50
C LEU A 140 -8.54 6.90 1.99
N ALA A 141 -8.93 7.98 2.66
CA ALA A 141 -8.00 8.90 3.32
C ALA A 141 -7.29 8.22 4.50
N ALA A 142 -8.03 7.49 5.34
CA ALA A 142 -7.45 6.71 6.44
C ALA A 142 -6.43 5.69 5.94
N TYR A 143 -6.71 5.04 4.81
CA TYR A 143 -5.76 4.15 4.14
C TYR A 143 -4.51 4.89 3.66
N ALA A 144 -4.68 6.07 3.07
CA ALA A 144 -3.57 6.87 2.58
C ALA A 144 -2.60 7.28 3.71
N ASP A 145 -3.13 7.56 4.90
CA ASP A 145 -2.35 8.03 6.05
C ASP A 145 -1.85 6.88 6.94
N HIS A 146 -2.67 5.86 7.17
CA HIS A 146 -2.41 4.80 8.16
C HIS A 146 -2.22 3.40 7.56
N GLY A 147 -2.47 3.22 6.26
CA GLY A 147 -2.20 1.96 5.57
C GLY A 147 -3.38 0.98 5.58
N PRO A 148 -3.18 -0.26 5.11
CA PRO A 148 -4.26 -1.22 4.83
C PRO A 148 -5.10 -1.59 6.07
N ASP A 149 -4.51 -1.57 7.27
CA ASP A 149 -5.20 -1.91 8.51
C ASP A 149 -6.37 -0.96 8.83
N SER A 150 -6.29 0.29 8.34
CA SER A 150 -7.37 1.27 8.48
C SER A 150 -8.64 0.91 7.70
N LEU A 151 -8.58 -0.08 6.79
CA LEU A 151 -9.73 -0.58 6.03
C LEU A 151 -10.36 -1.83 6.68
N ARG A 152 -9.82 -2.31 7.81
CA ARG A 152 -10.30 -3.51 8.49
C ARG A 152 -11.62 -3.23 9.21
N LEU A 153 -12.65 -3.99 8.86
CA LEU A 153 -13.97 -3.90 9.51
C LEU A 153 -14.05 -4.83 10.73
N PRO A 154 -14.80 -4.45 11.79
CA PRO A 154 -15.54 -3.19 11.95
C PRO A 154 -14.67 -2.04 12.52
N ASP A 155 -13.37 -2.27 12.75
CA ASP A 155 -12.50 -1.38 13.52
C ASP A 155 -12.29 -0.01 12.85
N ALA A 156 -12.30 0.04 11.53
CA ALA A 156 -12.25 1.28 10.75
C ALA A 156 -13.29 2.31 11.21
N PHE A 157 -14.49 1.87 11.61
CA PHE A 157 -15.59 2.76 12.03
C PHE A 157 -15.50 3.21 13.49
N LYS A 158 -14.50 2.75 14.25
CA LYS A 158 -14.30 3.14 15.65
C LYS A 158 -13.37 4.35 15.81
N VAL A 159 -12.76 4.82 14.72
CA VAL A 159 -11.74 5.87 14.72
C VAL A 159 -12.26 7.12 14.01
N PRO A 160 -12.00 8.34 14.51
CA PRO A 160 -12.34 9.57 13.78
C PRO A 160 -11.62 9.67 12.42
N PRO A 161 -12.22 10.32 11.41
CA PRO A 161 -13.55 10.94 11.41
C PRO A 161 -14.71 9.95 11.28
N LEU A 162 -14.46 8.69 10.89
CA LEU A 162 -15.48 7.69 10.59
C LEU A 162 -16.43 7.42 11.76
N SER A 163 -15.93 7.42 13.00
CA SER A 163 -16.77 7.26 14.20
C SER A 163 -17.77 8.40 14.44
N SER A 164 -17.64 9.52 13.72
CA SER A 164 -18.57 10.66 13.79
C SER A 164 -19.84 10.45 12.95
N HIS A 165 -19.86 9.45 12.08
CA HIS A 165 -21.02 9.09 11.24
C HIS A 165 -22.03 8.18 11.94
N GLY A 166 -21.82 7.91 13.23
CA GLY A 166 -22.68 7.03 14.04
C GLY A 166 -22.07 5.66 14.28
N ASN A 167 -22.87 4.75 14.81
CA ASN A 167 -22.45 3.38 15.04
C ASN A 167 -22.44 2.56 13.74
N VAL A 168 -21.80 1.38 13.76
CA VAL A 168 -21.66 0.51 12.57
C VAL A 168 -23.02 0.16 11.94
N GLY A 169 -24.07 0.03 12.74
CA GLY A 169 -25.43 -0.23 12.24
C GLY A 169 -26.03 0.96 11.49
N GLU A 170 -25.87 2.18 12.01
CA GLU A 170 -26.27 3.42 11.34
C GLU A 170 -25.49 3.64 10.05
N ILE A 171 -24.18 3.39 10.06
CA ILE A 171 -23.38 3.44 8.84
C ILE A 171 -23.87 2.41 7.83
N ALA A 172 -24.19 1.18 8.27
CA ALA A 172 -24.66 0.13 7.38
C ALA A 172 -25.97 0.48 6.65
N THR A 173 -26.89 1.21 7.28
CA THR A 173 -28.16 1.61 6.61
C THR A 173 -27.92 2.56 5.43
N LEU A 174 -26.87 3.38 5.47
CA LEU A 174 -26.48 4.26 4.36
C LEU A 174 -26.09 3.48 3.09
N PHE A 175 -25.65 2.23 3.26
CA PHE A 175 -25.30 1.33 2.16
C PHE A 175 -26.44 0.36 1.79
N GLY A 176 -27.55 0.35 2.53
CA GLY A 176 -28.67 -0.58 2.36
C GLY A 176 -28.61 -1.83 3.23
N GLY A 177 -27.68 -1.88 4.21
CA GLY A 177 -27.54 -2.99 5.15
C GLY A 177 -26.08 -3.42 5.35
N ALA A 178 -25.86 -4.29 6.34
CA ALA A 178 -24.51 -4.76 6.71
C ALA A 178 -23.82 -5.52 5.57
N GLU A 179 -24.56 -6.33 4.81
CA GLU A 179 -24.01 -7.06 3.65
C GLU A 179 -23.63 -6.12 2.51
N GLN A 180 -24.43 -5.08 2.26
CA GLN A 180 -24.14 -4.09 1.23
C GLN A 180 -22.95 -3.21 1.61
N LEU A 181 -22.83 -2.86 2.89
CA LEU A 181 -21.63 -2.20 3.42
C LEU A 181 -20.39 -3.07 3.23
N ARG A 182 -20.44 -4.34 3.65
CA ARG A 182 -19.32 -5.28 3.47
C ARG A 182 -18.93 -5.40 1.99
N THR A 183 -19.93 -5.52 1.11
CA THR A 183 -19.73 -5.56 -0.34
C THR A 183 -19.09 -4.28 -0.87
N ALA A 184 -19.51 -3.11 -0.38
CA ALA A 184 -18.93 -1.81 -0.76
C ALA A 184 -17.44 -1.74 -0.40
N ILE A 185 -17.09 -2.19 0.81
CA ILE A 185 -15.69 -2.16 1.27
C ILE A 185 -14.83 -3.18 0.52
N ILE A 186 -15.35 -4.38 0.24
CA ILE A 186 -14.65 -5.35 -0.61
C ILE A 186 -14.40 -4.75 -2.00
N LYS A 187 -15.42 -4.15 -2.63
CA LYS A 187 -15.28 -3.48 -3.94
C LYS A 187 -14.25 -2.35 -3.88
N LEU A 188 -14.25 -1.53 -2.83
CA LEU A 188 -13.27 -0.47 -2.62
C LEU A 188 -11.86 -1.05 -2.56
N GLN A 189 -11.63 -2.08 -1.73
CA GLN A 189 -10.32 -2.73 -1.62
C GLN A 189 -9.89 -3.38 -2.93
N SER A 190 -10.75 -4.16 -3.58
CA SER A 190 -10.44 -4.78 -4.88
C SER A 190 -10.08 -3.74 -5.93
N ALA A 191 -10.83 -2.63 -6.01
CA ALA A 191 -10.53 -1.56 -6.95
C ALA A 191 -9.22 -0.84 -6.61
N LEU A 192 -8.92 -0.67 -5.32
CA LEU A 192 -7.68 -0.07 -4.85
C LEU A 192 -6.46 -0.88 -5.32
N TYR A 193 -6.52 -2.22 -5.21
CA TYR A 193 -5.40 -3.13 -5.58
C TYR A 193 -5.37 -3.55 -7.06
N ALA A 194 -6.46 -3.33 -7.80
CA ALA A 194 -6.48 -3.55 -9.25
C ALA A 194 -5.94 -2.36 -10.05
N ALA A 195 -5.80 -1.18 -9.42
CA ALA A 195 -5.47 0.09 -10.07
C ALA A 195 -3.98 0.26 -10.35
#